data_AF-A0AAP0LVI5-F1
#
_entry.id   AF-A0AAP0LVI5-F1
#
_cell.length_a   1.000
_cell.length_b   1.000
_cell.length_c   1.000
_cell.angle_alpha   90.00
_cell.angle_beta   90.00
_cell.angle_gamma   90.00
#
_symmetry.space_group_name_H-M   'P 1'
#
loop_
_entity.id
_entity.type
_entity.pdbx_description
1 polymer ?
#
loop_
_entity_poly.entity_id
_entity_poly.type
_entity_poly.pdbx_seq_one_letter_code
_entity_poly.pdbx_strand_id
1 'polypeptide(L)'
;MSSEDVPAPTTTPALASSSSSIAAALTTAKNLPDVSKIEPFNGEHFKRWQDKIHDILDVHNLAEYLTLSPPEEGCEDFDNKTKTWTANNKICRYTILSALSSNLYDIYYTYKYAYEIWNLLSKNYIIEEAGSQQYFIGDFLHFRMVDNDEHNLYTYFTVYYLITSYF
;
A
#
# COMPACT_ATOMS: atom_id res chain seq x y z
N MET A 1 67.59 46.72 21.39
CA MET A 1 66.39 46.38 22.20
C MET A 1 65.19 46.62 21.30
N SER A 2 64.58 45.58 20.75
CA SER A 2 63.45 44.81 21.36
C SER A 2 62.18 45.69 21.34
N SER A 3 61.06 45.33 20.70
CA SER A 3 60.49 44.01 20.41
C SER A 3 59.55 44.04 19.19
N GLU A 4 59.40 42.87 18.56
CA GLU A 4 58.31 42.48 17.67
C GLU A 4 56.94 42.50 18.38
N ASP A 5 55.85 42.79 17.65
CA ASP A 5 54.56 42.11 17.85
C ASP A 5 53.67 42.12 16.59
N VAL A 6 53.74 41.01 15.86
CA VAL A 6 52.71 40.20 15.17
C VAL A 6 51.48 40.86 14.49
N PRO A 7 51.21 40.56 13.19
CA PRO A 7 49.94 40.85 12.54
C PRO A 7 48.85 39.79 12.83
N ALA A 8 47.62 40.24 13.03
CA ALA A 8 46.43 39.44 13.30
C ALA A 8 46.04 38.49 12.14
N PRO A 9 45.56 37.26 12.41
CA PRO A 9 45.01 36.38 11.40
C PRO A 9 43.53 36.73 11.13
N THR A 10 43.22 37.28 9.96
CA THR A 10 41.83 37.31 9.46
C THR A 10 41.52 35.99 8.76
N THR A 11 40.92 35.09 9.53
CA THR A 11 40.40 33.80 9.08
C THR A 11 39.26 33.98 8.07
N THR A 12 39.46 33.45 6.87
CA THR A 12 38.43 33.17 5.86
C THR A 12 37.34 32.25 6.45
N PRO A 13 36.03 32.54 6.31
CA PRO A 13 35.01 31.57 6.65
C PRO A 13 34.99 30.44 5.62
N ALA A 14 35.21 29.22 6.10
CA ALA A 14 35.18 27.99 5.35
C ALA A 14 33.80 27.72 4.72
N LEU A 15 33.83 27.35 3.44
CA LEU A 15 32.75 26.75 2.67
C LEU A 15 32.54 25.31 3.16
N ALA A 16 31.60 25.06 4.08
CA ALA A 16 31.17 23.70 4.41
C ALA A 16 29.79 23.69 5.09
N SER A 17 28.72 23.64 4.29
CA SER A 17 27.36 23.38 4.80
C SER A 17 26.42 22.81 3.73
N SER A 18 26.92 21.86 2.92
CA SER A 18 26.12 21.16 1.90
C SER A 18 26.07 19.63 2.06
N SER A 19 26.71 19.07 3.08
CA SER A 19 26.73 17.62 3.33
C SER A 19 25.51 17.10 4.12
N SER A 20 24.84 17.96 4.90
CA SER A 20 23.70 17.55 5.74
C SER A 20 22.42 17.26 4.95
N SER A 21 22.21 17.93 3.81
CA SER A 21 20.99 17.77 3.01
C SER A 21 20.97 16.48 2.18
N ILE A 22 22.13 16.05 1.69
CA ILE A 22 22.27 14.83 0.88
C ILE A 22 22.16 13.58 1.78
N ALA A 23 22.72 13.61 2.99
CA ALA A 23 22.61 12.52 3.95
C ALA A 23 21.16 12.32 4.42
N ALA A 24 20.45 13.42 4.71
CA ALA A 24 19.03 13.39 5.06
C ALA A 24 18.17 12.82 3.90
N ALA A 25 18.42 13.27 2.67
CA ALA A 25 17.74 12.75 1.47
C ALA A 25 18.03 11.26 1.23
N LEU A 26 19.26 10.78 1.48
CA LEU A 26 19.61 9.36 1.37
C LEU A 26 18.97 8.50 2.48
N THR A 27 18.80 9.03 3.69
CA THR A 27 18.15 8.31 4.80
C THR A 27 16.63 8.23 4.65
N THR A 28 16.00 9.24 4.06
CA THR A 28 14.56 9.20 3.73
C THR A 28 14.25 8.27 2.57
N ALA A 29 15.14 8.18 1.57
CA ALA A 29 14.98 7.26 0.43
C ALA A 29 15.15 5.78 0.79
N LYS A 30 15.83 5.46 1.91
CA LYS A 30 16.09 4.07 2.34
C LYS A 30 14.94 3.39 3.10
N ASN A 31 13.88 4.12 3.46
CA ASN A 31 12.71 3.58 4.19
C ASN A 31 11.41 3.66 3.39
N LEU A 32 11.49 3.90 2.07
CA LEU A 32 10.29 3.88 1.24
C LEU A 32 9.97 2.43 0.84
N PRO A 33 8.71 2.00 0.96
CA PRO A 33 8.20 0.77 0.37
C PRO A 33 8.65 0.58 -1.08
N ASP A 34 9.42 -0.49 -1.34
CA ASP A 34 9.81 -0.85 -2.71
C ASP A 34 8.73 -1.70 -3.37
N VAL A 35 7.93 -1.08 -4.24
CA VAL A 35 6.89 -1.76 -5.03
C VAL A 35 7.37 -2.21 -6.41
N SER A 36 8.65 -2.05 -6.75
CA SER A 36 9.16 -2.33 -8.12
C SER A 36 9.01 -3.80 -8.55
N LYS A 37 8.84 -4.70 -7.57
CA LYS A 37 8.66 -6.14 -7.78
C LYS A 37 7.20 -6.57 -7.83
N ILE A 38 6.26 -5.65 -7.58
CA ILE A 38 4.84 -5.90 -7.64
C ILE A 38 4.36 -5.61 -9.05
N GLU A 39 3.66 -6.58 -9.65
CA GLU A 39 2.94 -6.34 -10.89
C GLU A 39 1.81 -5.33 -10.65
N PRO A 40 1.70 -4.26 -11.46
CA PRO A 40 0.65 -3.28 -11.30
C PRO A 40 -0.74 -3.93 -11.31
N PHE A 41 -1.57 -3.59 -10.34
CA PHE A 41 -2.93 -4.10 -10.27
C PHE A 41 -3.76 -3.60 -11.44
N ASN A 42 -4.34 -4.52 -12.19
CA ASN A 42 -5.13 -4.24 -13.39
C ASN A 42 -6.63 -4.60 -13.21
N GLY A 43 -7.04 -5.04 -12.02
CA GLY A 43 -8.40 -5.50 -11.72
C GLY A 43 -8.50 -6.99 -11.39
N GLU A 44 -7.48 -7.80 -11.70
CA GLU A 44 -7.50 -9.25 -11.46
C GLU A 44 -6.68 -9.67 -10.23
N HIS A 45 -7.04 -10.80 -9.64
CA HIS A 45 -6.34 -11.39 -8.48
C HIS A 45 -6.15 -10.41 -7.31
N PHE A 46 -7.20 -9.64 -7.01
CA PHE A 46 -7.14 -8.55 -6.04
C PHE A 46 -6.60 -9.01 -4.69
N LYS A 47 -7.02 -10.17 -4.18
CA LYS A 47 -6.49 -10.72 -2.92
C LYS A 47 -4.98 -10.89 -2.92
N ARG A 48 -4.43 -11.48 -3.97
CA ARG A 48 -2.98 -11.69 -4.09
C ARG A 48 -2.22 -10.36 -4.17
N TRP A 49 -2.76 -9.38 -4.89
CA TRP A 49 -2.16 -8.05 -4.95
C TRP A 49 -2.27 -7.32 -3.61
N GLN A 50 -3.43 -7.39 -2.97
CA GLN A 50 -3.74 -6.79 -1.67
C GLN A 50 -2.76 -7.28 -0.59
N ASP A 51 -2.57 -8.61 -0.49
CA ASP A 51 -1.67 -9.20 0.49
C ASP A 51 -0.22 -8.73 0.29
N LYS A 52 0.26 -8.68 -0.97
CA LYS A 52 1.61 -8.17 -1.27
C LYS A 52 1.81 -6.72 -0.83
N ILE A 53 0.82 -5.85 -1.07
CA ILE A 53 0.91 -4.44 -0.65
C ILE A 53 0.86 -4.31 0.87
N HIS A 54 0.00 -5.10 1.51
CA HIS A 54 -0.09 -5.14 2.96
C HIS A 54 1.25 -5.60 3.57
N ASP A 55 1.84 -6.69 3.09
CA ASP A 55 3.11 -7.23 3.58
C ASP A 55 4.25 -6.22 3.45
N ILE A 56 4.33 -5.49 2.33
CA ILE A 56 5.34 -4.44 2.15
C ILE A 56 5.15 -3.33 3.19
N LEU A 57 3.92 -2.90 3.42
CA LEU A 57 3.64 -1.84 4.39
C LEU A 57 3.84 -2.31 5.83
N ASP A 58 3.55 -3.58 6.13
CA ASP A 58 3.76 -4.19 7.44
C ASP A 58 5.24 -4.25 7.81
N VAL A 59 6.12 -4.61 6.86
CA VAL A 59 7.59 -4.56 7.05
C VAL A 59 8.09 -3.15 7.38
N HIS A 60 7.35 -2.11 7.00
CA HIS A 60 7.66 -0.71 7.30
C HIS A 60 6.89 -0.16 8.51
N ASN A 61 6.12 -0.99 9.23
CA ASN A 61 5.21 -0.60 10.32
C ASN A 61 4.15 0.45 9.89
N LEU A 62 3.68 0.33 8.65
CA LEU A 62 2.74 1.28 8.03
C LEU A 62 1.36 0.67 7.77
N ALA A 63 1.18 -0.64 7.98
CA ALA A 63 -0.06 -1.35 7.71
C ALA A 63 -1.28 -0.74 8.43
N GLU A 64 -1.10 -0.24 9.65
CA GLU A 64 -2.18 0.40 10.43
C GLU A 64 -2.80 1.62 9.73
N TYR A 65 -2.01 2.36 8.93
CA TYR A 65 -2.47 3.58 8.24
C TYR A 65 -3.34 3.27 7.01
N LEU A 66 -3.50 1.99 6.64
CA LEU A 66 -4.46 1.55 5.64
C LEU A 66 -5.90 1.57 6.14
N THR A 67 -6.11 1.60 7.46
CA THR A 67 -7.46 1.61 8.07
C THR A 67 -7.65 2.75 9.05
N LEU A 68 -6.56 3.37 9.52
CA LEU A 68 -6.59 4.46 10.48
C LEU A 68 -7.05 5.78 9.84
N SER A 69 -8.12 6.35 10.41
CA SER A 69 -8.59 7.70 10.08
C SER A 69 -7.67 8.78 10.65
N PRO A 70 -7.78 10.04 10.18
CA PRO A 70 -7.01 11.16 10.74
C PRO A 70 -7.27 11.33 12.25
N PRO A 71 -6.29 11.79 13.05
CA PRO A 71 -6.49 12.11 14.45
C PRO A 71 -7.60 13.16 14.65
N GLU A 72 -8.37 13.03 15.74
CA GLU A 72 -9.41 14.00 16.10
C GLU A 72 -8.82 15.27 16.73
N GLU A 73 -9.39 16.42 16.35
CA GLU A 73 -9.01 17.72 16.91
C GLU A 73 -9.24 17.73 18.43
N GLY A 74 -8.22 18.14 19.19
CA GLY A 74 -8.30 18.26 20.65
C GLY A 74 -7.78 17.05 21.44
N CYS A 75 -7.25 16.01 20.79
CA CYS A 75 -6.57 14.92 21.49
C CYS A 75 -5.19 15.34 22.05
N GLU A 76 -4.70 14.61 23.06
CA GLU A 76 -3.35 14.82 23.58
C GLU A 76 -2.30 14.62 22.48
N ASP A 77 -1.32 15.53 22.42
CA ASP A 77 -0.28 15.58 21.39
C ASP A 77 -0.81 15.62 19.94
N PHE A 78 -1.99 16.24 19.74
CA PHE A 78 -2.64 16.35 18.43
C PHE A 78 -1.70 16.80 17.31
N ASP A 79 -0.89 17.83 17.55
CA ASP A 79 0.04 18.36 16.54
C ASP A 79 1.10 17.34 16.12
N ASN A 80 1.64 16.57 17.08
CA ASN A 80 2.67 15.57 16.80
C ASN A 80 2.07 14.33 16.13
N LYS A 81 0.91 13.87 16.62
CA LYS A 81 0.16 12.76 16.02
C LYS A 81 -0.27 13.08 14.60
N THR A 82 -0.81 14.28 14.36
CA THR A 82 -1.24 14.72 13.03
C THR A 82 -0.09 14.81 12.05
N LYS A 83 1.07 15.34 12.47
CA LYS A 83 2.28 15.37 11.62
C LYS A 83 2.74 13.96 11.24
N THR A 84 2.84 13.07 12.23
CA THR A 84 3.27 11.67 12.03
C THR A 84 2.30 10.92 11.13
N TRP A 85 0.99 11.01 11.43
CA TRP A 85 -0.07 10.42 10.63
C TRP A 85 -0.05 10.93 9.19
N THR A 86 0.11 12.23 8.98
CA THR A 86 0.16 12.82 7.63
C THR A 86 1.37 12.33 6.84
N ALA A 87 2.53 12.17 7.48
CA ALA A 87 3.72 11.64 6.83
C ALA A 87 3.52 10.18 6.42
N ASN A 88 3.01 9.35 7.34
CA ASN A 88 2.77 7.92 7.10
C ASN A 88 1.67 7.70 6.06
N ASN A 89 0.56 8.44 6.13
CA ASN A 89 -0.52 8.42 5.13
C ASN A 89 0.00 8.76 3.72
N LYS A 90 0.94 9.71 3.59
CA LYS A 90 1.54 10.03 2.28
C LYS A 90 2.31 8.84 1.72
N ILE A 91 3.07 8.14 2.55
CA ILE A 91 3.84 6.95 2.16
C ILE A 91 2.89 5.81 1.75
N CYS A 92 1.88 5.51 2.57
CA CYS A 92 0.90 4.46 2.25
C CYS A 92 0.17 4.77 0.95
N ARG A 93 -0.32 6.01 0.79
CA ARG A 93 -1.01 6.45 -0.42
C ARG A 93 -0.12 6.35 -1.65
N TYR A 94 1.14 6.77 -1.56
CA TYR A 94 2.10 6.60 -2.65
C TYR A 94 2.32 5.12 -3.01
N THR A 95 2.49 4.26 -2.00
CA THR A 95 2.73 2.82 -2.18
C THR A 95 1.55 2.15 -2.88
N ILE A 96 0.32 2.42 -2.45
CA ILE A 96 -0.89 1.91 -3.10
C ILE A 96 -0.94 2.38 -4.56
N LEU A 97 -0.87 3.70 -4.78
CA LEU A 97 -1.02 4.28 -6.11
C LEU A 97 0.05 3.81 -7.09
N SER A 98 1.31 3.72 -6.64
CA SER A 98 2.43 3.25 -7.48
C SER A 98 2.31 1.78 -7.89
N ALA A 99 1.52 1.00 -7.17
CA ALA A 99 1.23 -0.40 -7.49
C ALA A 99 -0.07 -0.59 -8.28
N LEU A 100 -0.74 0.49 -8.71
CA LEU A 100 -1.91 0.43 -9.61
C LEU A 100 -1.48 0.56 -11.08
N SER A 101 -2.26 -0.02 -11.97
CA SER A 101 -2.18 0.29 -13.40
C SER A 101 -2.62 1.73 -13.68
N SER A 102 -2.14 2.32 -14.78
CA SER A 102 -2.37 3.74 -15.10
C SER A 102 -3.84 4.15 -15.12
N ASN A 103 -4.73 3.30 -15.64
CA ASN A 103 -6.18 3.55 -15.67
C ASN A 103 -6.80 3.61 -14.26
N LEU A 104 -6.32 2.80 -13.32
CA LEU A 104 -6.80 2.83 -11.93
C LEU A 104 -6.14 3.98 -11.17
N TYR A 105 -4.87 4.28 -11.44
CA TYR A 105 -4.17 5.41 -10.85
C TYR A 105 -4.96 6.71 -11.00
N ASP A 106 -5.39 7.05 -12.21
CA ASP A 106 -6.10 8.30 -12.49
C ASP A 106 -7.42 8.42 -11.71
N ILE A 107 -8.11 7.30 -11.50
CA ILE A 107 -9.35 7.24 -10.74
C ILE A 107 -9.06 7.45 -9.25
N TYR A 108 -8.11 6.70 -8.70
CA TYR A 108 -7.83 6.66 -7.27
C TYR A 108 -6.91 7.79 -6.77
N TYR A 109 -6.20 8.50 -7.65
CA TYR A 109 -5.34 9.62 -7.30
C TYR A 109 -6.11 10.81 -6.68
N THR A 110 -7.40 10.92 -6.99
CA THR A 110 -8.30 11.97 -6.48
C THR A 110 -8.52 11.90 -4.97
N TYR A 111 -8.32 10.73 -4.36
CA TYR A 111 -8.51 10.52 -2.93
C TYR A 111 -7.29 10.99 -2.12
N LYS A 112 -7.58 11.63 -1.00
CA LYS A 112 -6.56 12.28 -0.17
C LYS A 112 -5.93 11.29 0.81
N TYR A 113 -6.68 10.29 1.26
CA TYR A 113 -6.24 9.38 2.31
C TYR A 113 -6.05 7.95 1.80
N ALA A 114 -5.02 7.28 2.30
CA ALA A 114 -4.69 5.91 1.94
C ALA A 114 -5.83 4.95 2.29
N TYR A 115 -6.46 5.14 3.46
CA TYR A 115 -7.56 4.29 3.91
C TYR A 115 -8.80 4.38 3.02
N GLU A 116 -9.08 5.55 2.41
CA GLU A 116 -10.20 5.71 1.48
C GLU A 116 -9.97 4.87 0.22
N ILE A 117 -8.76 4.97 -0.36
CA ILE A 117 -8.37 4.20 -1.54
C ILE A 117 -8.43 2.69 -1.22
N TRP A 118 -7.84 2.30 -0.08
CA TRP A 118 -7.80 0.91 0.36
C TRP A 118 -9.20 0.30 0.54
N ASN A 119 -10.11 1.04 1.17
CA ASN A 119 -11.49 0.61 1.39
C ASN A 119 -12.27 0.52 0.08
N LEU A 120 -12.13 1.50 -0.82
CA LEU A 120 -12.81 1.48 -2.11
C LEU A 120 -12.35 0.34 -3.00
N LEU A 121 -11.03 0.10 -3.07
CA LEU A 121 -10.47 -1.06 -3.78
C LEU A 121 -11.01 -2.36 -3.20
N SER A 122 -10.98 -2.50 -1.87
CA SER A 122 -11.52 -3.68 -1.19
C SER A 122 -13.00 -3.89 -1.52
N LYS A 123 -13.81 -2.84 -1.47
CA LYS A 123 -15.24 -2.94 -1.75
C LYS A 123 -15.53 -3.34 -3.20
N ASN A 124 -14.84 -2.75 -4.17
CA ASN A 124 -15.09 -2.98 -5.58
C ASN A 124 -14.62 -4.36 -6.03
N TYR A 125 -13.43 -4.78 -5.62
CA TYR A 125 -12.78 -5.95 -6.19
C TYR A 125 -12.91 -7.23 -5.35
N ILE A 126 -13.25 -7.15 -4.05
CA ILE A 126 -13.59 -8.37 -3.28
C ILE A 126 -14.88 -9.00 -3.81
N ILE A 127 -15.86 -8.19 -4.20
CA ILE A 127 -17.15 -8.68 -4.72
C ILE A 127 -16.96 -9.26 -6.13
N GLU A 128 -16.21 -8.57 -7.00
CA GLU A 128 -15.89 -9.06 -8.35
C GLU A 128 -15.10 -10.37 -8.29
N GLU A 129 -14.07 -10.46 -7.45
CA GLU A 129 -13.28 -11.69 -7.32
C GLU A 129 -14.12 -12.86 -6.78
N ALA A 130 -14.99 -12.62 -5.78
CA ALA A 130 -15.91 -13.66 -5.29
C ALA A 130 -16.87 -14.14 -6.39
N GLY A 131 -17.42 -13.22 -7.19
CA GLY A 131 -18.30 -13.55 -8.32
C GLY A 131 -17.58 -14.29 -9.44
N SER A 132 -16.39 -13.85 -9.83
CA SER A 132 -15.58 -14.50 -10.87
C SER A 132 -15.09 -15.89 -10.43
N GLN A 133 -14.71 -16.06 -9.16
CA GLN A 133 -14.35 -17.37 -8.61
C GLN A 133 -15.57 -18.31 -8.62
N GLN A 134 -16.75 -17.84 -8.23
CA GLN A 134 -17.97 -18.63 -8.28
C GLN A 134 -18.32 -19.05 -9.71
N TYR A 135 -18.13 -18.14 -10.68
CA TYR A 135 -18.33 -18.43 -12.10
C TYR A 135 -17.34 -19.50 -12.61
N PHE A 136 -16.04 -19.35 -12.31
CA PHE A 136 -15.02 -20.33 -12.70
C PHE A 136 -15.27 -21.72 -12.08
N ILE A 137 -15.67 -21.77 -10.81
CA ILE A 137 -16.04 -23.02 -10.13
C ILE A 137 -17.28 -23.63 -10.82
N GLY A 138 -18.27 -22.81 -11.16
CA GLY A 138 -19.46 -23.23 -11.91
C GLY A 138 -19.11 -23.84 -13.27
N ASP A 139 -18.29 -23.17 -14.07
CA ASP A 139 -17.84 -23.65 -15.39
C ASP A 139 -17.01 -24.94 -15.28
N PHE A 140 -16.10 -25.03 -14.31
CA PHE A 140 -15.31 -26.23 -14.08
C PHE A 140 -16.16 -27.42 -13.62
N LEU A 141 -17.14 -27.18 -12.74
CA LEU A 141 -18.11 -28.19 -12.34
C LEU A 141 -18.99 -28.60 -13.52
N HIS A 142 -19.46 -27.65 -14.34
CA HIS A 142 -20.24 -27.93 -15.54
C HIS A 142 -19.44 -28.76 -16.56
N PHE A 143 -18.19 -28.40 -16.82
CA PHE A 143 -17.28 -29.17 -17.66
C PHE A 143 -17.11 -30.61 -17.15
N ARG A 144 -16.85 -30.78 -15.85
CA ARG A 144 -16.74 -32.12 -15.22
C ARG A 144 -18.05 -32.92 -15.30
N MET A 145 -19.22 -32.26 -15.28
CA MET A 145 -20.53 -32.91 -15.42
C MET A 145 -20.78 -33.40 -16.84
N VAL A 146 -20.31 -32.67 -17.86
CA VAL A 146 -20.42 -33.09 -19.27
C VAL A 146 -19.48 -34.26 -19.58
N ASP A 147 -18.35 -34.33 -18.87
CA ASP A 147 -17.32 -35.35 -19.08
C ASP A 147 -17.53 -36.68 -18.32
N ASN A 148 -18.46 -36.81 -17.34
CA ASN A 148 -18.61 -38.10 -16.63
C ASN A 148 -19.94 -38.35 -15.88
N ASP A 149 -20.36 -39.63 -15.91
CA ASP A 149 -21.63 -40.29 -15.52
C ASP A 149 -22.34 -39.90 -14.19
N GLU A 150 -23.60 -40.33 -14.07
CA GLU A 150 -24.68 -40.06 -13.06
C GLU A 150 -24.27 -39.85 -11.58
N HIS A 151 -23.11 -40.34 -11.14
CA HIS A 151 -22.62 -40.21 -9.76
C HIS A 151 -22.20 -38.78 -9.38
N ASN A 152 -22.01 -37.88 -10.36
CA ASN A 152 -21.58 -36.50 -10.14
C ASN A 152 -22.69 -35.55 -9.68
N LEU A 153 -23.98 -35.88 -9.87
CA LEU A 153 -25.11 -35.00 -9.56
C LEU A 153 -25.27 -34.73 -8.05
N TYR A 154 -25.03 -35.75 -7.21
CA TYR A 154 -25.09 -35.61 -5.76
C TYR A 154 -23.94 -34.75 -5.23
N THR A 155 -22.73 -34.96 -5.73
CA THR A 155 -21.57 -34.10 -5.44
C THR A 155 -21.81 -32.66 -5.88
N TYR A 156 -22.47 -32.43 -7.02
CA TYR A 156 -22.88 -31.08 -7.43
C TYR A 156 -23.84 -30.45 -6.42
N PHE A 157 -24.93 -31.14 -6.06
CA PHE A 157 -25.90 -30.60 -5.10
C PHE A 157 -25.26 -30.30 -3.74
N THR A 158 -24.39 -31.18 -3.23
CA THR A 158 -23.71 -30.99 -1.95
C THR A 158 -22.71 -29.84 -1.99
N VAL A 159 -21.89 -29.73 -3.04
CA VAL A 159 -20.89 -28.66 -3.16
C VAL A 159 -21.58 -27.31 -3.42
N TYR A 160 -22.63 -27.28 -4.24
CA TYR A 160 -23.42 -26.07 -4.51
C TYR A 160 -24.14 -25.56 -3.24
N TYR A 161 -24.74 -26.46 -2.44
CA TYR A 161 -25.36 -26.10 -1.16
C TYR A 161 -24.34 -25.64 -0.10
N LEU A 162 -23.15 -26.24 -0.04
CA LEU A 162 -22.09 -25.80 0.88
C LEU A 162 -21.55 -24.41 0.50
N ILE A 163 -21.42 -24.10 -0.79
CA ILE A 163 -20.95 -22.77 -1.24
C ILE A 163 -22.01 -21.70 -0.98
N THR A 164 -23.28 -21.98 -1.25
CA THR A 164 -24.38 -21.02 -1.05
C THR A 164 -24.81 -20.83 0.41
N SER A 165 -24.33 -21.65 1.35
CA SER A 165 -24.61 -21.52 2.78
C SER A 165 -23.50 -20.83 3.59
N TYR A 166 -22.36 -20.52 2.97
CA TYR A 166 -21.23 -19.82 3.61
C TYR A 166 -21.17 -18.31 3.29
N PHE A 167 -22.20 -17.77 2.64
CA PHE A 167 -22.48 -16.35 2.42
C PHE A 167 -23.93 -16.05 2.79
#